data_AF-A0A7N0TEM9-F1
#
_entry.id   AF-A0A7N0TEM9-F1
#
_cell.length_a   1.000
_cell.length_b   1.000
_cell.length_c   1.000
_cell.angle_alpha   90.00
_cell.angle_beta   90.00
_cell.angle_gamma   90.00
#
_symmetry.space_group_name_H-M   'P 1'
#
loop_
_entity.id
_entity.type
_entity.pdbx_description
1 polymer ?
#
loop_
_entity_poly.entity_id
_entity_poly.type
_entity_poly.pdbx_seq_one_letter_code
_entity_poly.pdbx_strand_id
1 'polypeptide(L)'
;MKQQFLLKKRRMTRRDRQHQQLDGRAMRMEMRKKLRKLQRLIPGGVELREAKSLFIHTADYIMLLKFQVSLLQALTSQIGNK
;
A
#
# COMPACT_ATOMS: atom_id res chain seq x y z
N MET A 1 -39.09 35.89 -7.42
CA MET A 1 -38.08 35.25 -8.29
C MET A 1 -36.71 35.77 -7.88
N LYS A 2 -35.76 34.86 -7.57
CA LYS A 2 -34.32 35.12 -7.31
C LYS A 2 -34.04 35.88 -6.00
N GLN A 3 -33.71 35.17 -4.92
CA GLN A 3 -32.33 35.20 -4.43
C GLN A 3 -31.94 33.92 -3.68
N GLN A 4 -32.20 32.77 -4.32
CA GLN A 4 -31.50 31.51 -4.02
C GLN A 4 -30.01 31.53 -4.46
N PHE A 5 -29.34 32.69 -4.39
CA PHE A 5 -27.93 32.84 -4.80
C PHE A 5 -27.13 33.56 -3.72
N LEU A 6 -27.26 33.13 -2.46
CA LEU A 6 -26.11 33.19 -1.57
C LEU A 6 -25.73 31.77 -1.21
N LEU A 7 -24.92 31.18 -2.10
CA LEU A 7 -23.94 30.16 -1.75
C LEU A 7 -23.10 30.71 -0.59
N LYS A 8 -23.65 30.64 0.63
CA LYS A 8 -22.87 30.75 1.86
C LYS A 8 -21.94 29.56 1.83
N LYS A 9 -20.74 29.79 1.30
CA LYS A 9 -19.54 28.98 1.57
C LYS A 9 -19.61 28.61 3.05
N ARG A 10 -20.02 27.37 3.35
CA ARG A 10 -20.07 26.84 4.71
C ARG A 10 -18.67 27.05 5.28
N ARG A 11 -18.53 27.99 6.22
CA ARG A 11 -17.29 28.16 6.97
C ARG A 11 -17.07 26.84 7.70
N MET A 12 -16.17 26.03 7.16
CA MET A 12 -15.74 24.75 7.72
C MET A 12 -15.47 24.96 9.21
N THR A 13 -16.29 24.34 10.06
CA THR A 13 -16.27 24.61 11.49
C THR A 13 -15.01 24.01 12.10
N ARG A 14 -14.57 24.50 13.26
CA ARG A 14 -13.41 23.95 13.97
C ARG A 14 -13.56 22.44 14.24
N ARG A 15 -14.80 21.96 14.41
CA ARG A 15 -15.14 20.54 14.59
C ARG A 15 -14.95 19.72 13.31
N ASP A 16 -15.35 20.24 12.15
CA ASP A 16 -15.12 19.57 10.86
C ASP A 16 -13.63 19.40 10.55
N ARG A 17 -12.81 20.40 10.91
CA ARG A 17 -11.34 20.33 10.77
C ARG A 17 -10.72 19.29 11.70
N GLN A 18 -11.25 19.12 12.92
CA GLN A 18 -10.77 18.10 13.85
C GLN A 18 -11.10 16.69 13.36
N HIS A 19 -12.31 16.47 12.83
CA HIS A 19 -12.67 15.18 12.22
C HIS A 19 -11.75 14.81 11.05
N GLN A 20 -11.52 15.73 10.10
CA GLN A 20 -10.58 15.46 8.99
C GLN A 20 -9.14 15.20 9.45
N GLN A 21 -8.68 15.83 10.53
CA GLN A 21 -7.35 15.57 11.09
C GLN A 21 -7.24 14.19 11.75
N LEU A 22 -8.30 13.74 12.42
CA LEU A 22 -8.38 12.40 13.01
C LEU A 22 -8.38 11.33 11.91
N ASP A 23 -9.15 11.52 10.85
CA ASP A 23 -9.21 10.60 9.70
C ASP A 23 -7.84 10.47 9.02
N GLY A 24 -7.16 11.59 8.78
CA GLY A 24 -5.81 11.59 8.23
C GLY A 24 -4.78 10.92 9.14
N ARG A 25 -4.93 11.02 10.47
CA ARG A 25 -4.04 10.35 11.44
C ARG A 25 -4.26 8.84 11.44
N ALA A 26 -5.51 8.40 11.44
CA ALA A 26 -5.86 6.98 11.37
C ALA A 26 -5.31 6.35 10.09
N MET A 27 -5.52 6.99 8.93
CA MET A 27 -4.99 6.51 7.65
C MET A 27 -3.47 6.38 7.65
N ARG A 28 -2.74 7.36 8.20
CA ARG A 28 -1.27 7.29 8.33
C ARG A 28 -0.82 6.13 9.22
N MET A 29 -1.52 5.88 10.32
CA MET A 29 -1.19 4.77 11.23
C MET A 29 -1.41 3.41 10.56
N GLU A 30 -2.51 3.26 9.84
CA GLU A 30 -2.80 2.04 9.06
C GLU A 30 -1.77 1.82 7.95
N MET A 31 -1.39 2.89 7.23
CA MET A 31 -0.32 2.80 6.22
C MET A 31 1.01 2.34 6.84
N ARG A 32 1.39 2.87 8.01
CA ARG A 32 2.61 2.45 8.71
C ARG A 32 2.54 0.99 9.16
N LYS A 33 1.37 0.48 9.57
CA LYS A 33 1.19 -0.95 9.89
C LYS A 33 1.41 -1.82 8.65
N LYS A 34 0.83 -1.44 7.51
CA LYS A 34 1.01 -2.16 6.23
C LYS A 34 2.46 -2.16 5.77
N LEU A 35 3.15 -1.02 5.84
CA LEU A 35 4.57 -0.93 5.51
C LEU A 35 5.43 -1.82 6.42
N ARG A 36 5.21 -1.80 7.75
CA ARG A 36 5.93 -2.71 8.66
C ARG A 36 5.68 -4.17 8.37
N LYS A 37 4.44 -4.53 8.00
CA LYS A 37 4.12 -5.90 7.60
C LYS A 37 4.89 -6.29 6.33
N LEU A 38 4.95 -5.39 5.34
CA LEU A 38 5.70 -5.62 4.12
C LEU A 38 7.21 -5.79 4.39
N GLN A 39 7.81 -4.93 5.21
CA GLN A 39 9.23 -5.02 5.60
C GLN A 39 9.59 -6.38 6.21
N ARG A 40 8.68 -7.01 6.96
CA ARG A 40 8.89 -8.34 7.56
C ARG A 40 8.71 -9.50 6.57
N LEU A 41 7.93 -9.29 5.51
CA LEU A 41 7.67 -10.33 4.50
C LEU A 41 8.76 -10.42 3.46
N ILE A 42 9.40 -9.29 3.14
CA ILE A 42 10.41 -9.23 2.08
C ILE A 42 11.80 -9.49 2.68
N PRO A 43 12.61 -10.41 2.12
CA PRO A 43 13.99 -10.61 2.56
C PRO A 43 14.80 -9.32 2.50
N GLY A 44 15.48 -8.97 3.59
CA GLY A 44 16.20 -7.68 3.73
C GLY A 44 15.30 -6.44 3.89
N GLY A 45 13.97 -6.60 3.89
CA GLY A 45 13.02 -5.48 3.89
C GLY A 45 13.03 -4.62 5.16
N VAL A 46 13.51 -5.15 6.29
CA VAL A 46 13.61 -4.41 7.56
C VAL A 46 14.63 -3.26 7.48
N GLU A 47 15.66 -3.42 6.65
CA GLU A 47 16.73 -2.42 6.46
C GLU A 47 16.28 -1.27 5.55
N LEU A 48 15.23 -1.49 4.74
CA LEU A 48 14.66 -0.52 3.81
C LEU A 48 13.73 0.44 4.55
N ARG A 49 14.29 1.56 5.02
CA ARG A 49 13.57 2.60 5.77
C ARG A 49 12.62 3.44 4.92
N GLU A 50 12.94 3.62 3.65
CA GLU A 50 12.14 4.42 2.71
C GLU A 50 11.10 3.55 2.00
N ALA A 51 9.88 4.06 1.87
CA ALA A 51 8.80 3.32 1.20
C ALA A 51 9.12 3.04 -0.28
N LYS A 52 9.80 3.97 -0.97
CA LYS A 52 10.16 3.82 -2.39
C LYS A 52 11.11 2.65 -2.61
N SER A 53 12.19 2.56 -1.84
CA SER A 53 13.15 1.46 -1.96
C SER A 53 12.51 0.12 -1.56
N LEU A 54 11.69 0.11 -0.51
CA LEU A 54 10.92 -1.08 -0.13
C LEU A 54 10.03 -1.59 -1.26
N PHE A 55 9.33 -0.70 -1.97
CA PHE A 55 8.45 -1.10 -3.08
C PHE A 55 9.21 -1.60 -4.30
N ILE A 56 10.33 -0.98 -4.67
CA ILE A 56 11.19 -1.46 -5.76
C ILE A 56 11.70 -2.86 -5.44
N HIS A 57 12.29 -3.05 -4.26
CA HIS A 57 12.80 -4.35 -3.81
C HIS A 57 11.69 -5.41 -3.71
N THR A 58 10.49 -5.00 -3.29
CA THR A 58 9.31 -5.88 -3.28
C THR A 58 8.95 -6.34 -4.70
N ALA A 59 8.98 -5.45 -5.69
CA ALA A 59 8.66 -5.79 -7.08
C ALA A 59 9.67 -6.80 -7.64
N ASP A 60 10.96 -6.58 -7.39
CA ASP A 60 12.03 -7.51 -7.78
C ASP A 60 11.84 -8.88 -7.13
N TYR A 61 11.50 -8.90 -5.84
CA TYR A 61 11.26 -10.16 -5.12
C TYR A 61 10.02 -10.92 -5.64
N ILE A 62 8.94 -10.22 -5.98
CA ILE A 62 7.76 -10.82 -6.62
C ILE A 62 8.14 -11.43 -7.98
N MET A 63 8.96 -10.74 -8.76
CA MET A 63 9.41 -11.23 -10.06
C MET A 63 10.27 -12.50 -9.91
N LEU A 64 11.18 -12.52 -8.94
CA LEU A 64 12.00 -13.69 -8.61
C LEU A 64 11.13 -14.89 -8.20
N LEU A 65 10.17 -14.68 -7.29
CA LEU A 65 9.27 -15.74 -6.84
C LEU A 65 8.44 -16.31 -8.00
N LYS A 66 7.92 -15.46 -8.88
CA LYS A 66 7.19 -15.89 -10.08
C LYS A 66 8.07 -16.76 -10.97
N PHE A 67 9.31 -16.36 -11.21
CA PHE A 67 10.25 -17.15 -11.99
C PHE A 67 10.53 -18.51 -11.35
N GLN A 68 10.80 -18.55 -10.04
CA GLN A 68 11.03 -19.79 -9.30
C GLN A 68 9.85 -20.75 -9.40
N VAL A 69 8.62 -20.25 -9.22
CA VAL A 69 7.40 -21.06 -9.36
C VAL A 69 7.24 -21.58 -10.79
N SER A 70 7.42 -20.73 -11.81
CA SER A 70 7.31 -21.14 -13.21
C SER A 70 8.34 -22.22 -13.57
N LEU A 71 9.59 -22.08 -13.09
CA LEU A 71 10.64 -23.07 -13.30
C LEU A 71 10.27 -24.40 -12.64
N LEU A 72 9.85 -24.38 -11.37
CA LEU A 72 9.44 -25.59 -10.66
C LEU A 72 8.27 -26.27 -11.36
N GLN A 73 7.27 -25.52 -11.82
CA GLN A 73 6.13 -26.05 -12.58
C GLN A 73 6.57 -26.70 -13.89
N ALA A 74 7.51 -26.08 -14.63
CA ALA A 74 8.04 -26.64 -15.85
C ALA A 74 8.78 -27.96 -15.59
N LEU A 75 9.63 -28.01 -14.56
CA LEU A 75 10.35 -29.22 -14.17
C LEU A 75 9.40 -30.32 -13.72
N THR A 76 8.41 -30.02 -12.87
CA THR A 76 7.41 -31.00 -12.44
C THR A 76 6.56 -31.49 -13.61
N SER A 77 6.22 -30.63 -14.57
CA SER A 77 5.50 -31.05 -15.79
C SER A 77 6.34 -31.94 -16.69
N GLN A 78 7.67 -31.77 -16.72
CA GLN A 78 8.58 -32.65 -17.47
C GLN A 78 8.81 -33.98 -16.76
N ILE A 79 8.87 -33.98 -15.42
CA ILE A 79 9.12 -35.18 -14.62
C ILE A 79 7.84 -36.02 -14.44
N GLY A 80 6.67 -35.39 -14.30
CA GLY A 80 5.38 -36.05 -14.11
C GLY A 80 4.72 -36.59 -15.39
N ASN A 81 5.29 -36.31 -16.57
CA ASN A 81 4.89 -36.87 -17.86
C ASN A 81 5.78 -38.06 -18.30
N LYS A 82 6.46 -38.71 -17.35
CA LYS A 82 7.18 -39.97 -17.56
C LYS A 82 6.49 -41.10 -16.80
#